data_AF-A0A383BGE0-F1
#
_entry.id   AF-A0A383BGE0-F1
#
_cell.length_a   1.000
_cell.length_b   1.000
_cell.length_c   1.000
_cell.angle_alpha   90.00
_cell.angle_beta   90.00
_cell.angle_gamma   90.00
#
_symmetry.space_group_name_H-M   'P 1'
#
loop_
_entity.id
_entity.type
_entity.pdbx_description
1 polymer ?
#
loop_
_entity_poly.entity_id
_entity_poly.type
_entity_poly.pdbx_seq_one_letter_code
_entity_poly.pdbx_strand_id
1 'polypeptide(L)' 'MDSEIYGNPNKLYQVKLLKTDKSGGFFKTLKEALLKQKEYETKDWYATIIRVDPKSRNPLYGQDGWPMPL' A
#
# COMPACT_ATOMS: atom_id res chain seq x y z
N MET A 1 -21.55 2.72 -12.16
CA MET A 1 -20.92 1.39 -11.98
C MET A 1 -19.42 1.62 -11.88
N ASP A 2 -18.91 1.72 -10.64
CA ASP A 2 -17.53 2.13 -10.34
C ASP A 2 -16.53 0.95 -10.31
N SER A 3 -16.94 -0.22 -10.82
CA SER A 3 -16.18 -1.47 -10.64
C SER A 3 -15.22 -1.80 -11.79
N GLU A 4 -15.31 -1.12 -12.94
CA GLU A 4 -14.49 -1.46 -14.12
C GLU A 4 -13.14 -0.73 -14.20
N ILE A 5 -12.97 0.41 -13.54
CA ILE A 5 -11.68 1.13 -13.54
C ILE A 5 -10.71 0.54 -12.49
N TYR A 6 -11.23 -0.11 -11.45
CA TYR A 6 -10.43 -0.76 -10.41
C TYR A 6 -10.12 -2.25 -10.71
N GLY A 7 -10.33 -2.72 -11.94
CA GLY A 7 -10.06 -4.10 -12.36
C GLY A 7 -8.60 -4.38 -12.73
N ASN A 8 -7.61 -3.66 -12.21
CA ASN A 8 -6.21 -3.97 -12.55
C ASN A 8 -5.81 -5.30 -11.88
N PRO A 9 -5.54 -6.40 -12.63
CA PRO A 9 -5.16 -7.70 -12.05
C PRO A 9 -3.76 -7.68 -11.43
N ASN A 10 -3.03 -6.58 -11.63
CA ASN A 10 -1.65 -6.36 -11.24
C ASN A 10 -1.54 -5.38 -10.05
N LYS A 11 -2.39 -5.52 -9.03
CA LYS A 11 -2.31 -4.69 -7.82
C LYS A 11 -1.28 -5.29 -6.87
N LEU A 12 -0.23 -4.52 -6.57
CA LEU A 12 0.70 -4.79 -5.49
C LEU A 12 0.51 -3.73 -4.41
N TYR A 13 0.50 -4.17 -3.16
CA TYR A 13 0.30 -3.31 -2.00
C TYR A 13 1.60 -3.26 -1.21
N GLN A 14 2.04 -2.08 -0.80
CA GLN A 14 3.21 -1.92 0.05
C GLN A 14 2.76 -1.41 1.41
N VAL A 15 3.22 -2.07 2.48
CA VAL A 15 3.11 -1.53 3.83
C VAL A 15 4.29 -0.60 4.04
N LYS A 16 4.04 0.71 4.17
CA LYS A 16 5.07 1.72 4.42
C LYS A 16 5.06 2.10 5.88
N LEU A 17 6.21 1.99 6.54
CA LEU A 17 6.36 2.40 7.94
C LEU A 17 6.52 3.92 7.96
N LEU A 18 5.55 4.62 8.52
CA LEU A 18 5.58 6.07 8.66
C LEU A 18 6.74 6.48 9.57
N LYS A 19 7.26 7.69 9.34
CA LYS A 19 8.45 8.24 10.03
C LYS A 19 9.76 7.47 9.75
N THR A 20 9.75 6.52 8.82
CA THR A 20 10.96 5.82 8.36
C THR A 20 10.94 5.64 6.84
N ASP A 21 12.11 5.43 6.23
CA ASP A 21 12.22 5.00 4.83
C ASP A 21 12.05 3.48 4.65
N LYS A 22 11.59 2.79 5.69
CA LYS A 22 11.45 1.32 5.67
C LYS A 22 10.05 0.92 5.18
N SER A 23 10.01 -0.22 4.50
CA SER A 23 8.77 -0.89 4.14
C SER A 23 8.58 -2.16 4.96
N GLY A 24 7.37 -2.38 5.44
CA GLY A 24 6.93 -3.63 6.09
C GLY A 24 6.74 -4.79 5.12
N GLY A 25 6.84 -4.55 3.81
CA GLY A 25 6.82 -5.56 2.75
C GLY A 25 5.89 -5.19 1.58
N PHE A 26 5.88 -6.05 0.57
CA PHE A 26 4.99 -5.99 -0.58
C PHE A 26 4.05 -7.21 -0.58
N PHE A 27 2.78 -6.99 -0.89
CA PHE A 27 1.71 -7.98 -0.75
C PHE A 27 0.81 -7.98 -1.98
N LYS A 28 0.39 -9.17 -2.41
CA LYS A 28 -0.49 -9.33 -3.58
C LYS A 28 -1.95 -9.02 -3.25
N THR A 29 -2.34 -9.17 -1.99
CA THR A 29 -3.70 -8.89 -1.53
C THR A 29 -3.73 -7.81 -0.46
N LEU A 30 -4.82 -7.04 -0.44
CA LEU A 30 -5.07 -6.06 0.61
C LEU A 30 -5.16 -6.71 1.99
N LYS A 31 -5.74 -7.92 2.07
CA LYS A 31 -5.88 -8.67 3.32
C LYS A 31 -4.52 -8.96 3.97
N GLU A 32 -3.54 -9.41 3.19
CA GLU A 32 -2.18 -9.64 3.69
C GLU A 32 -1.51 -8.33 4.13
N ALA A 33 -1.67 -7.26 3.35
CA ALA A 33 -1.12 -5.95 3.71
C ALA A 33 -1.72 -5.42 5.01
N LEU A 34 -3.03 -5.58 5.23
CA LEU A 34 -3.72 -5.19 6.46
C LEU A 34 -3.27 -6.00 7.68
N LEU A 35 -3.09 -7.31 7.52
CA LEU A 35 -2.55 -8.16 8.58
C LEU A 35 -1.16 -7.67 9.01
N LYS A 36 -0.31 -7.35 8.03
CA LYS A 36 1.03 -6.84 8.32
C LYS A 36 1.02 -5.42 8.88
N GLN A 37 0.14 -4.54 8.39
CA GLN A 37 -0.04 -3.19 8.95
C GLN A 37 -0.35 -3.26 10.44
N LYS A 38 -1.26 -4.14 10.85
CA LYS A 38 -1.62 -4.34 12.26
C LYS A 38 -0.47 -4.83 13.13
N GLU A 39 0.46 -5.61 12.60
CA GLU A 39 1.67 -5.99 13.33
C GLU A 39 2.58 -4.78 13.63
N TYR A 40 2.52 -3.74 12.78
CA TYR A 40 3.31 -2.53 12.93
C TYR A 40 2.57 -1.38 13.62
N GLU A 41 1.23 -1.41 13.72
CA GLU A 41 0.44 -0.46 14.52
C GLU A 41 0.63 -0.75 16.02
N THR A 42 1.80 -0.39 16.52
CA THR A 42 2.12 -0.36 17.95
C THR A 42 2.16 1.09 18.43
N LYS A 43 2.22 1.34 19.75
CA LYS A 43 2.18 2.72 20.29
C LYS A 43 3.26 3.66 19.72
N ASP A 44 4.36 3.10 19.22
CA ASP A 44 5.52 3.84 18.70
C ASP A 44 5.67 3.79 17.17
N TRP A 45 4.95 2.88 16.50
CA TRP A 45 5.09 2.64 15.06
C TRP A 45 3.74 2.81 14.36
N TYR A 46 3.77 3.56 13.28
CA TYR A 46 2.61 3.74 12.41
C TYR A 46 2.95 3.18 11.04
N ALA A 47 2.02 2.45 10.45
CA ALA A 47 2.16 1.90 9.11
C ALA A 47 0.96 2.31 8.27
N THR A 48 1.20 2.60 7.00
CA THR A 48 0.14 2.86 6.01
C THR A 48 0.28 1.87 4.86
N ILE A 49 -0.82 1.64 4.13
CA ILE A 49 -0.83 0.79 2.94
C ILE A 49 -0.98 1.69 1.73
N ILE A 50 -0.01 1.59 0.81
CA ILE A 50 -0.06 2.28 -0.47
C ILE A 50 -0.11 1.27 -1.61
N ARG A 51 -0.74 1.67 -2.71
CA ARG A 51 -0.70 0.90 -3.95
C ARG A 51 0.60 1.19 -4.68
N VAL A 52 1.23 0.14 -5.22
CA VAL A 52 2.47 0.26 -6.00
C VAL A 52 2.37 -0.51 -7.31
N ASP A 53 3.15 -0.09 -8.29
CA ASP A 53 3.31 -0.81 -9.55
C ASP A 53 4.09 -2.13 -9.31
N PRO A 54 3.63 -3.29 -9.79
CA PRO A 54 4.27 -4.57 -9.48
C PRO A 54 5.62 -4.78 -10.17
N LYS A 55 5.92 -4.05 -11.26
CA LYS A 55 7.18 -4.19 -12.01
C LYS A 55 8.26 -3.28 -11.43
N SER A 56 7.93 -2.00 -11.27
CA SER A 56 8.85 -0.95 -10.80
C SER A 56 8.84 -0.78 -9.28
N ARG A 57 7.80 -1.26 -8.58
CA ARG A 57 7.58 -1.08 -7.13
C ARG A 57 7.43 0.38 -6.71
N ASN A 58 7.22 1.27 -7.67
CA ASN A 58 6.98 2.67 -7.40
C ASN A 58 5.55 2.89 -6.90
N PRO A 59 5.32 3.84 -5.97
CA PRO A 59 3.99 4.22 -5.57
C PRO A 59 3.13 4.65 -6.77
N LEU A 60 1.89 4.19 -6.79
CA LEU A 60 0.89 4.73 -7.70
C LEU A 60 0.33 5.99 -7.08
N TYR A 61 0.49 7.12 -7.77
CA TYR A 61 0.06 8.43 -7.29
C TYR A 61 -1.37 8.73 -7.78
N GLY A 62 -2.16 9.33 -6.90
CA GLY A 62 -3.47 9.90 -7.24
C GLY A 62 -3.33 11.21 -8.02
N GLN A 63 -4.46 11.77 -8.44
CA GLN A 63 -4.50 13.07 -9.13
C GLN A 63 -3.99 14.22 -8.26
N ASP A 64 -4.00 14.04 -6.95
CA ASP A 64 -3.51 14.95 -5.91
C ASP A 64 -1.98 14.87 -5.70
N GLY A 65 -1.28 14.00 -6.43
CA GLY A 65 0.18 13.86 -6.33
C GLY A 65 0.65 13.13 -5.07
N TRP A 66 -0.26 12.63 -4.24
CA TRP A 66 0.05 11.75 -3.10
C TRP A 66 -0.04 10.28 -3.53
N PRO A 67 0.73 9.37 -2.89
CA PRO A 67 0.55 7.94 -3.09
C PRO A 67 -0.89 7.59 -2.77
N MET A 68 -1.62 6.91 -3.67
CA MET A 68 -3.00 6.53 -3.43
C MET A 68 -3.06 5.69 -2.14
N PRO A 69 -3.57 6.26 -1.04
CA PRO A 69 -3.87 5.48 0.14
C PRO A 69 -5.06 4.59 -0.18
N LEU A 70 -5.16 3.47 0.52
CA LEU A 70 -6.34 2.63 0.50
C LEU A 70 -7.39 3.11 1.49
#